data_AF-A0A941Y386-F1
#
_entry.id   AF-A0A941Y386-F1
#
_cell.length_a   1.000
_cell.length_b   1.000
_cell.length_c   1.000
_cell.angle_alpha   90.00
_cell.angle_beta   90.00
_cell.angle_gamma   90.00
#
_symmetry.space_group_name_H-M   'P 1'
#
loop_
_entity.id
_entity.type
_entity.pdbx_description
1 polymer ?
#
loop_
_entity_poly.entity_id
_entity_poly.type
_entity_poly.pdbx_seq_one_letter_code
_entity_poly.pdbx_strand_id
1 'polypeptide(L)'
;MTASAETSALEARVGHYYQMDHTYVVGREKVREYARAVQDYHPAHWDVAAAAELGHADLVAPLTFTSTPGMTCNRLMFEQVVVGYDTYMQTEEVFEQHRPIVAGDELSVDVELTSVRRIAGRDLITVTNTFTDTAGERVHTLHTTVVGVTAEDLNPEIKSAVHNAMMHDVNIFGVGETEYRKTVRPAGEVRIAQDTGRTPGTPSFDDVSVGDELPVHHTRLSRGDLVNYAGVAGDANPIHWDESIAKLAGLPDVIAHGMLTMGLGAGFASAWSGDSGAVTRYAVRLSAPAIVSAAEGCDIEFSGRIKSLDPATRTGVVLVAAKSDGKKIFGLATLDVRFR
;
A
#
# COMPACT_ATOMS: atom_id res chain seq x y z
N MET A 1 -16.11 36.16 18.95
CA MET A 1 -14.89 35.85 18.18
C MET A 1 -14.33 34.56 18.73
N THR A 2 -14.63 33.44 18.10
CA THR A 2 -13.99 32.15 18.41
C THR A 2 -12.52 32.28 18.00
N ALA A 3 -11.61 32.20 18.97
CA ALA A 3 -10.18 32.15 18.68
C ALA A 3 -9.94 31.01 17.68
N SER A 4 -9.20 31.27 16.59
CA SER A 4 -8.74 30.20 15.71
C SER A 4 -7.93 29.24 16.58
N ALA A 5 -8.28 27.95 16.58
CA ALA A 5 -7.44 26.94 17.20
C ALA A 5 -6.02 27.10 16.66
N GLU A 6 -5.03 27.20 17.55
CA GLU A 6 -3.62 27.27 17.15
C GLU A 6 -3.32 26.03 16.28
N THR A 7 -2.80 26.28 15.07
CA THR A 7 -2.38 25.24 14.14
C THR A 7 -1.41 24.29 14.86
N SER A 8 -1.71 23.00 14.87
CA SER A 8 -0.85 22.04 15.59
C SER A 8 0.57 22.05 14.99
N ALA A 9 1.57 21.69 15.80
CA ALA A 9 2.96 21.63 15.34
C ALA A 9 3.14 20.72 14.11
N LEU A 10 2.29 19.69 13.96
CA LEU A 10 2.26 18.80 12.80
C LEU A 10 1.57 19.44 11.59
N GLU A 11 0.45 20.15 11.78
CA GLU A 11 -0.24 20.87 10.71
C GLU A 11 0.67 21.90 10.03
N ALA A 12 1.53 22.58 10.80
CA ALA A 12 2.53 23.51 10.25
C ALA A 12 3.58 22.82 9.33
N ARG A 13 3.75 21.49 9.46
CA ARG A 13 4.67 20.70 8.65
C ARG A 13 4.06 20.19 7.35
N VAL A 14 2.74 20.30 7.14
CA VAL A 14 2.08 19.92 5.88
C VAL A 14 2.78 20.59 4.68
N GLY A 15 3.03 19.81 3.63
CA GLY A 15 3.86 20.18 2.48
C GLY A 15 5.36 19.96 2.69
N HIS A 16 5.77 19.37 3.81
CA HIS A 16 7.17 18.91 3.99
C HIS A 16 7.50 17.89 2.90
N TYR A 17 8.65 18.08 2.25
CA TYR A 17 9.06 17.32 1.08
C TYR A 17 10.54 16.97 1.11
N TYR A 18 10.88 15.75 0.72
CA TYR A 18 12.25 15.37 0.38
C TYR A 18 12.27 14.33 -0.74
N GLN A 19 13.43 14.20 -1.38
CA GLN A 19 13.70 13.18 -2.39
C GLN A 19 14.86 12.32 -1.89
N MET A 20 14.82 11.02 -2.19
CA MET A 20 15.93 10.12 -1.85
C MET A 20 17.15 10.41 -2.73
N ASP A 21 18.34 10.36 -2.14
CA ASP A 21 19.61 10.59 -2.86
C ASP A 21 19.97 9.47 -3.85
N HIS A 22 19.39 8.29 -3.66
CA HIS A 22 19.62 7.11 -4.47
C HIS A 22 18.33 6.66 -5.16
N THR A 23 18.49 6.06 -6.34
CA THR A 23 17.42 5.42 -7.07
C THR A 23 17.16 4.01 -6.53
N TYR A 24 15.95 3.51 -6.78
CA TYR A 24 15.57 2.12 -6.54
C TYR A 24 15.54 1.36 -7.87
N VAL A 25 16.41 0.37 -8.01
CA VAL A 25 16.43 -0.52 -9.19
C VAL A 25 15.50 -1.70 -8.96
N VAL A 26 14.51 -1.86 -9.85
CA VAL A 26 13.51 -2.92 -9.78
C VAL A 26 14.13 -4.23 -10.29
N GLY A 27 14.52 -5.11 -9.37
CA GLY A 27 15.11 -6.41 -9.71
C GLY A 27 14.06 -7.47 -10.04
N ARG A 28 14.32 -8.28 -11.09
CA ARG A 28 13.44 -9.38 -11.52
C ARG A 28 13.11 -10.37 -10.39
N GLU A 29 14.13 -10.77 -9.62
CA GLU A 29 13.91 -11.72 -8.52
C GLU A 29 13.18 -11.08 -7.34
N LYS A 30 13.33 -9.76 -7.13
CA LYS A 30 12.58 -9.05 -6.10
C LYS A 30 11.10 -8.91 -6.48
N VAL A 31 10.79 -8.74 -7.77
CA VAL A 31 9.43 -8.80 -8.31
C VAL A 31 8.79 -10.15 -8.01
N ARG A 32 9.48 -11.26 -8.33
CA ARG A 32 9.00 -12.63 -8.04
C ARG A 32 8.86 -12.89 -6.54
N GLU A 33 9.82 -12.45 -5.74
CA GLU A 33 9.80 -12.60 -4.28
C GLU A 33 8.60 -11.88 -3.67
N TYR A 34 8.33 -10.65 -4.11
CA TYR A 34 7.15 -9.91 -3.66
C TYR A 34 5.85 -10.58 -4.14
N ALA A 35 5.76 -10.96 -5.42
CA ALA A 35 4.60 -11.67 -5.96
C ALA A 35 4.29 -12.94 -5.17
N ARG A 36 5.32 -13.72 -4.80
CA ARG A 36 5.19 -14.86 -3.90
C ARG A 36 4.63 -14.48 -2.54
N ALA A 37 5.14 -13.40 -1.93
CA ALA A 37 4.74 -12.95 -0.60
C ALA A 37 3.27 -12.50 -0.54
N VAL A 38 2.72 -12.01 -1.65
CA VAL A 38 1.31 -11.65 -1.78
C VAL A 38 0.47 -12.72 -2.50
N GLN A 39 1.01 -13.93 -2.68
CA GLN A 39 0.35 -15.07 -3.34
C GLN A 39 -0.21 -14.73 -4.73
N ASP A 40 0.40 -13.78 -5.45
CA ASP A 40 0.02 -13.43 -6.81
C ASP A 40 0.84 -14.25 -7.81
N TYR A 41 0.16 -15.16 -8.51
CA TYR A 41 0.75 -16.09 -9.47
C TYR A 41 0.46 -15.70 -10.92
N HIS A 42 0.01 -14.47 -11.18
CA HIS A 42 -0.22 -14.01 -12.55
C HIS A 42 1.08 -14.10 -13.37
N PRO A 43 1.08 -14.75 -14.57
CA PRO A 43 2.32 -15.06 -15.30
C PRO A 43 3.23 -13.86 -15.60
N ALA A 44 2.65 -12.66 -15.78
CA ALA A 44 3.43 -11.43 -16.01
C ALA A 44 4.43 -11.08 -14.90
N HIS A 45 4.22 -11.60 -13.68
CA HIS A 45 5.13 -11.41 -12.54
C HIS A 45 6.25 -12.45 -12.46
N TRP A 46 6.20 -13.50 -13.29
CA TRP A 46 7.00 -14.71 -13.13
C TRP A 46 7.78 -15.09 -14.40
N ASP A 47 7.12 -15.03 -15.55
CA ASP A 47 7.63 -15.48 -16.84
C ASP A 47 7.78 -14.31 -17.82
N VAL A 48 8.99 -14.14 -18.36
CA VAL A 48 9.32 -13.03 -19.26
C VAL A 48 8.62 -13.15 -20.61
N ALA A 49 8.43 -14.38 -21.12
CA ALA A 49 7.71 -14.60 -22.37
C ALA A 49 6.22 -14.28 -22.19
N ALA A 50 5.61 -14.70 -21.09
CA ALA A 50 4.22 -14.36 -20.78
C ALA A 50 4.02 -12.84 -20.58
N ALA A 51 4.96 -12.16 -19.93
CA ALA A 51 4.94 -10.70 -19.82
C ALA A 51 5.05 -10.01 -21.20
N ALA A 52 5.90 -10.53 -22.09
CA ALA A 52 6.06 -10.03 -23.45
C ALA A 52 4.81 -10.25 -24.32
N GLU A 53 4.07 -11.36 -24.14
CA GLU A 53 2.78 -11.60 -24.81
C GLU A 53 1.73 -10.53 -24.44
N LEU A 54 1.83 -9.94 -23.25
CA LEU A 54 1.00 -8.82 -22.78
C LEU A 54 1.57 -7.43 -23.14
N GLY A 55 2.67 -7.40 -23.91
CA GLY A 55 3.30 -6.18 -24.39
C GLY A 55 4.27 -5.52 -23.40
N HIS A 56 4.71 -6.21 -22.36
CA HIS A 56 5.67 -5.69 -21.40
C HIS A 56 7.12 -5.99 -21.80
N ALA A 57 8.05 -5.11 -21.43
CA ALA A 57 9.47 -5.26 -21.75
C ALA A 57 10.19 -6.32 -20.89
N ASP A 58 9.70 -6.57 -19.67
CA ASP A 58 10.18 -7.59 -18.73
C ASP A 58 9.06 -7.90 -17.72
N LEU A 59 9.36 -8.62 -16.65
CA LEU A 59 8.38 -8.94 -15.59
C LEU A 59 7.77 -7.67 -15.01
N VAL A 60 6.45 -7.67 -14.87
CA VAL A 60 5.69 -6.57 -14.27
C VAL A 60 5.73 -6.72 -12.76
N ALA A 61 5.93 -5.62 -12.03
CA ALA A 61 5.79 -5.63 -10.58
C ALA A 61 4.30 -5.77 -10.17
N PRO A 62 3.96 -6.58 -9.16
CA PRO A 62 2.61 -6.55 -8.57
C PRO A 62 2.23 -5.13 -8.17
N LEU A 63 0.95 -4.76 -8.30
CA LEU A 63 0.50 -3.37 -8.14
C LEU A 63 0.95 -2.72 -6.82
N THR A 64 0.95 -3.49 -5.73
CA THR A 64 1.31 -3.01 -4.40
C THR A 64 2.80 -3.08 -4.09
N PHE A 65 3.64 -3.54 -5.03
CA PHE A 65 5.10 -3.67 -4.88
C PHE A 65 5.76 -2.39 -4.38
N THR A 66 5.24 -1.23 -4.83
CA THR A 66 5.72 0.12 -4.47
C THR A 66 5.69 0.40 -2.97
N SER A 67 4.93 -0.37 -2.18
CA SER A 67 4.98 -0.28 -0.73
C SER A 67 6.35 -0.63 -0.14
N THR A 68 7.11 -1.51 -0.80
CA THR A 68 8.43 -1.96 -0.33
C THR A 68 9.44 -0.80 -0.34
N PRO A 69 9.75 -0.17 -1.50
CA PRO A 69 10.58 1.03 -1.50
C PRO A 69 9.91 2.20 -0.76
N GLY A 70 8.59 2.35 -0.85
CA GLY A 70 7.84 3.43 -0.19
C GLY A 70 8.04 3.43 1.33
N MET A 71 7.96 2.27 1.97
CA MET A 71 8.17 2.14 3.42
C MET A 71 9.57 2.55 3.84
N THR A 72 10.60 2.14 3.09
CA THR A 72 11.99 2.55 3.35
C THR A 72 12.15 4.05 3.20
N CYS A 73 11.59 4.65 2.15
CA CYS A 73 11.68 6.08 1.89
C CYS A 73 10.91 6.90 2.95
N ASN A 74 9.80 6.38 3.48
CA ASN A 74 8.95 7.05 4.46
C ASN A 74 9.52 7.04 5.88
N ARG A 75 10.62 6.33 6.14
CA ARG A 75 11.22 6.23 7.47
C ARG A 75 11.52 7.61 8.07
N LEU A 76 12.19 8.49 7.32
CA LEU A 76 12.49 9.86 7.77
C LEU A 76 11.21 10.66 8.06
N MET A 77 10.16 10.49 7.25
CA MET A 77 8.88 11.14 7.45
C MET A 77 8.28 10.75 8.81
N PHE A 78 8.17 9.46 9.12
CA PHE A 78 7.52 9.00 10.35
C PHE A 78 8.39 9.09 11.61
N GLU A 79 9.72 9.07 11.47
CA GLU A 79 10.66 9.23 12.60
C GLU A 79 10.93 10.70 12.94
N GLN A 80 10.98 11.62 11.97
CA GLN A 80 11.49 12.99 12.22
C GLN A 80 10.48 14.10 11.91
N VAL A 81 9.63 13.90 10.90
CA VAL A 81 8.72 14.93 10.42
C VAL A 81 7.36 14.83 11.10
N VAL A 82 6.79 13.64 11.19
CA VAL A 82 5.54 13.40 11.91
C VAL A 82 5.86 13.27 13.40
N VAL A 83 5.34 14.20 14.20
CA VAL A 83 5.61 14.29 15.66
C VAL A 83 4.30 14.28 16.44
N GLY A 84 4.38 13.89 17.70
CA GLY A 84 3.24 13.88 18.63
C GLY A 84 2.52 12.53 18.73
N TYR A 85 3.08 11.47 18.14
CA TYR A 85 2.53 10.12 18.14
C TYR A 85 3.59 9.09 18.52
N ASP A 86 3.18 8.03 19.21
CA ASP A 86 4.05 6.92 19.61
C ASP A 86 4.05 5.80 18.57
N THR A 87 2.96 5.66 17.82
CA THR A 87 2.83 4.72 16.71
C THR A 87 1.71 5.15 15.77
N TYR A 88 1.51 4.39 14.70
CA TYR A 88 0.56 4.67 13.64
C TYR A 88 -0.24 3.44 13.28
N MET A 89 -1.51 3.63 12.93
CA MET A 89 -2.35 2.59 12.37
C MET A 89 -2.77 2.98 10.95
N GLN A 90 -2.51 2.11 9.98
CA GLN A 90 -2.92 2.34 8.59
C GLN A 90 -4.45 2.34 8.49
N THR A 91 -4.99 3.26 7.70
CA THR A 91 -6.45 3.43 7.54
C THR A 91 -6.89 3.42 6.09
N GLU A 92 -6.09 3.96 5.18
CA GLU A 92 -6.43 4.08 3.76
C GLU A 92 -5.16 4.09 2.92
N GLU A 93 -5.19 3.41 1.79
CA GLU A 93 -4.13 3.41 0.78
C GLU A 93 -4.72 3.70 -0.60
N VAL A 94 -4.00 4.44 -1.42
CA VAL A 94 -4.32 4.63 -2.84
C VAL A 94 -3.06 4.41 -3.69
N PHE A 95 -3.16 3.48 -4.64
CA PHE A 95 -2.17 3.21 -5.67
C PHE A 95 -2.68 3.78 -6.98
N GLU A 96 -1.86 4.60 -7.63
CA GLU A 96 -2.11 5.10 -8.98
C GLU A 96 -0.98 4.60 -9.88
N GLN A 97 -1.33 3.67 -10.77
CA GLN A 97 -0.42 3.07 -11.74
C GLN A 97 -0.57 3.80 -13.07
N HIS A 98 0.31 4.77 -13.30
CA HIS A 98 0.33 5.59 -14.52
C HIS A 98 0.86 4.78 -15.71
N ARG A 99 1.88 3.96 -15.45
CA ARG A 99 2.25 2.81 -16.27
C ARG A 99 2.68 1.63 -15.38
N PRO A 100 2.60 0.38 -15.86
CA PRO A 100 3.16 -0.76 -15.14
C PRO A 100 4.66 -0.56 -14.91
N ILE A 101 5.10 -0.80 -13.67
CA ILE A 101 6.53 -0.88 -13.33
C ILE A 101 7.04 -2.24 -13.80
N VAL A 102 8.19 -2.27 -14.47
CA VAL A 102 8.81 -3.50 -14.98
C VAL A 102 10.20 -3.71 -14.38
N ALA A 103 10.65 -4.96 -14.34
CA ALA A 103 12.01 -5.28 -13.95
C ALA A 103 13.02 -4.53 -14.86
N GLY A 104 14.04 -3.94 -14.23
CA GLY A 104 15.00 -3.05 -14.88
C GLY A 104 14.67 -1.56 -14.78
N ASP A 105 13.44 -1.19 -14.38
CA ASP A 105 13.14 0.21 -14.06
C ASP A 105 14.05 0.71 -12.93
N GLU A 106 14.56 1.93 -13.11
CA GLU A 106 15.31 2.66 -12.08
C GLU A 106 14.49 3.88 -11.66
N LEU A 107 14.07 3.88 -10.39
CA LEU A 107 13.05 4.79 -9.88
C LEU A 107 13.64 5.78 -8.89
N SER A 108 13.52 7.07 -9.18
CA SER A 108 13.68 8.13 -8.20
C SER A 108 12.40 8.24 -7.36
N VAL A 109 12.53 8.21 -6.04
CA VAL A 109 11.40 8.27 -5.11
C VAL A 109 11.44 9.55 -4.30
N ASP A 110 10.31 10.25 -4.24
CA ASP A 110 10.11 11.36 -3.33
C ASP A 110 9.01 11.09 -2.31
N VAL A 111 8.98 11.91 -1.25
CA VAL A 111 8.08 11.79 -0.12
C VAL A 111 7.53 13.16 0.23
N GLU A 112 6.22 13.25 0.43
CA GLU A 112 5.55 14.50 0.79
C GLU A 112 4.47 14.28 1.85
N LEU A 113 4.48 15.09 2.92
CA LEU A 113 3.38 15.15 3.89
C LEU A 113 2.24 15.96 3.27
N THR A 114 1.35 15.30 2.52
CA THR A 114 0.36 15.98 1.69
C THR A 114 -0.88 16.42 2.45
N SER A 115 -1.26 15.73 3.53
CA SER A 115 -2.40 16.18 4.34
C SER A 115 -2.30 15.75 5.81
N VAL A 116 -2.82 16.60 6.69
CA VAL A 116 -3.13 16.29 8.08
C VAL A 116 -4.54 16.80 8.34
N ARG A 117 -5.45 15.92 8.74
CA ARG A 117 -6.87 16.23 8.95
C ARG A 117 -7.32 15.72 10.31
N ARG A 118 -7.81 16.62 11.16
CA ARG A 118 -8.42 16.27 12.45
C ARG A 118 -9.86 15.80 12.26
N ILE A 119 -10.16 14.55 12.60
CA ILE A 119 -11.51 13.97 12.57
C ILE A 119 -11.78 13.27 13.91
N ALA A 120 -12.88 13.63 14.58
CA ALA A 120 -13.29 13.04 15.86
C ALA A 120 -12.16 12.96 16.91
N GLY A 121 -11.32 14.01 16.97
CA GLY A 121 -10.20 14.09 17.92
C GLY A 121 -8.92 13.36 17.49
N ARG A 122 -8.90 12.67 16.35
CA ARG A 122 -7.74 11.95 15.81
C ARG A 122 -7.18 12.65 14.56
N ASP A 123 -5.86 12.64 14.36
CA ASP A 123 -5.27 13.09 13.10
C ASP A 123 -5.17 11.96 12.09
N LEU A 124 -5.78 12.16 10.92
CA LEU A 124 -5.51 11.40 9.72
C LEU A 124 -4.38 12.08 8.96
N ILE A 125 -3.29 11.37 8.80
CA ILE A 125 -2.03 11.86 8.25
C ILE A 125 -1.82 11.14 6.93
N THR A 126 -1.74 11.87 5.82
CA THR A 126 -1.49 11.32 4.49
C THR A 126 -0.08 11.70 4.04
N VAL A 127 0.71 10.68 3.71
CA VAL A 127 2.01 10.80 3.06
C VAL A 127 1.86 10.32 1.63
N THR A 128 2.41 11.07 0.68
CA THR A 128 2.41 10.69 -0.74
C THR A 128 3.83 10.38 -1.17
N ASN A 129 4.00 9.25 -1.85
CA ASN A 129 5.21 8.91 -2.58
C ASN A 129 4.98 9.01 -4.08
N THR A 130 5.96 9.52 -4.81
CA THR A 130 5.94 9.47 -6.27
C THR A 130 7.18 8.75 -6.78
N PHE A 131 6.97 7.93 -7.80
CA PHE A 131 8.01 7.11 -8.43
C PHE A 131 8.23 7.64 -9.84
N THR A 132 9.44 8.14 -10.10
CA THR A 132 9.81 8.76 -11.38
C THR A 132 10.91 7.94 -12.04
N ASP A 133 10.73 7.60 -13.31
CA ASP A 133 11.70 6.79 -14.06
C ASP A 133 12.85 7.63 -14.66
N THR A 134 13.74 6.97 -15.39
CA THR A 134 14.91 7.58 -16.04
C THR A 134 14.56 8.51 -17.20
N ALA A 135 13.34 8.45 -17.74
CA ALA A 135 12.84 9.43 -18.71
C ALA A 135 12.35 10.71 -18.01
N GLY A 136 12.28 10.70 -16.67
CA GLY A 136 11.76 11.80 -15.86
C GLY A 136 10.23 11.86 -15.90
N GLU A 137 9.56 10.71 -16.08
CA GLU A 137 8.11 10.57 -16.04
C GLU A 137 7.69 9.86 -14.76
N ARG A 138 6.60 10.33 -14.15
CA ARG A 138 6.01 9.68 -12.98
C ARG A 138 5.25 8.44 -13.40
N VAL A 139 5.68 7.28 -12.92
CA VAL A 139 5.14 5.98 -13.29
C VAL A 139 4.14 5.45 -12.26
N HIS A 140 4.29 5.88 -11.00
CA HIS A 140 3.39 5.48 -9.93
C HIS A 140 3.22 6.60 -8.89
N THR A 141 2.06 6.65 -8.24
CA THR A 141 1.80 7.49 -7.06
C THR A 141 1.16 6.65 -5.97
N LEU A 142 1.70 6.73 -4.77
CA LEU A 142 1.21 6.00 -3.59
C LEU A 142 0.78 7.01 -2.54
N HIS A 143 -0.42 6.84 -1.99
CA HIS A 143 -0.93 7.65 -0.89
C HIS A 143 -1.18 6.75 0.32
N THR A 144 -0.37 6.92 1.36
CA THR A 144 -0.52 6.20 2.63
C THR A 144 -1.19 7.10 3.63
N THR A 145 -2.37 6.70 4.14
CA THR A 145 -3.06 7.42 5.21
C THR A 145 -3.07 6.60 6.49
N VAL A 146 -2.50 7.18 7.54
CA VAL A 146 -2.46 6.60 8.88
C VAL A 146 -3.23 7.47 9.87
N VAL A 147 -3.65 6.87 10.98
CA VAL A 147 -4.07 7.58 12.17
C VAL A 147 -2.95 7.50 13.23
N GLY A 148 -2.66 8.64 13.85
CA GLY A 148 -1.72 8.70 14.96
C GLY A 148 -2.29 8.09 16.24
N VAL A 149 -1.48 7.30 16.94
CA VAL A 149 -1.81 6.62 18.20
C VAL A 149 -0.88 7.14 19.30
N THR A 150 -1.43 7.48 20.46
CA THR A 150 -0.67 8.04 21.59
C THR A 150 -0.47 7.00 22.69
N ALA A 151 0.45 7.26 23.62
CA ALA A 151 0.71 6.40 24.77
C ALA A 151 -0.53 6.15 25.65
N GLU A 152 -1.51 7.05 25.66
CA GLU A 152 -2.77 6.86 26.40
C GLU A 152 -3.62 5.72 25.82
N ASP A 153 -3.44 5.39 24.54
CA ASP A 153 -4.13 4.28 23.87
C ASP A 153 -3.41 2.93 24.04
N LEU A 154 -2.23 2.93 24.65
CA LEU A 154 -1.31 1.78 24.65
C LEU A 154 -1.04 1.26 26.06
N ASN A 155 -0.82 -0.05 26.18
CA ASN A 155 -0.28 -0.62 27.41
C ASN A 155 1.13 -0.07 27.67
N PRO A 156 1.46 0.47 28.87
CA PRO A 156 2.79 1.00 29.17
C PRO A 156 3.96 0.04 28.93
N GLU A 157 3.72 -1.27 29.03
CA GLU A 157 4.73 -2.31 28.82
C GLU A 157 5.08 -2.52 27.34
N ILE A 158 4.23 -2.05 26.41
CA ILE A 158 4.41 -2.27 24.97
C ILE A 158 5.75 -1.72 24.47
N LYS A 159 6.18 -0.57 25.00
CA LYS A 159 7.42 0.09 24.56
C LYS A 159 8.65 -0.80 24.82
N SER A 160 8.73 -1.40 26.01
CA SER A 160 9.83 -2.29 26.37
C SER A 160 9.76 -3.60 25.59
N ALA A 161 8.56 -4.16 25.41
CA ALA A 161 8.39 -5.39 24.65
C ALA A 161 8.82 -5.21 23.18
N VAL A 162 8.36 -4.13 22.54
CA VAL A 162 8.71 -3.81 21.16
C VAL A 162 10.21 -3.51 21.03
N HIS A 163 10.81 -2.75 21.96
CA HIS A 163 12.25 -2.50 21.95
C HIS A 163 13.07 -3.79 21.91
N ASN A 164 12.65 -4.82 22.67
CA ASN A 164 13.36 -6.10 22.74
C ASN A 164 13.14 -6.99 21.51
N ALA A 165 12.01 -6.84 20.83
CA ALA A 165 11.66 -7.63 19.65
C ALA A 165 12.13 -6.98 18.33
N MET A 166 12.36 -5.67 18.33
CA MET A 166 12.69 -4.92 17.12
C MET A 166 14.01 -5.40 16.51
N MET A 167 14.03 -5.53 15.19
CA MET A 167 15.27 -5.82 14.47
C MET A 167 16.28 -4.67 14.64
N HIS A 168 17.56 -4.99 14.59
CA HIS A 168 18.62 -3.99 14.68
C HIS A 168 18.52 -2.95 13.55
N ASP A 169 19.01 -1.75 13.80
CA ASP A 169 18.97 -0.59 12.89
C ASP A 169 17.56 -0.07 12.54
N VAL A 170 16.49 -0.53 13.20
CA VAL A 170 15.13 0.03 13.10
C VAL A 170 14.73 0.73 14.39
N ASN A 171 14.31 2.00 14.32
CA ASN A 171 13.93 2.79 15.50
C ASN A 171 12.51 3.36 15.37
N ILE A 172 11.49 2.52 15.55
CA ILE A 172 10.09 2.96 15.44
C ILE A 172 9.65 3.97 16.51
N PHE A 173 10.44 4.17 17.57
CA PHE A 173 10.17 5.10 18.67
C PHE A 173 11.14 6.30 18.71
N GLY A 174 12.04 6.41 17.72
CA GLY A 174 13.10 7.40 17.66
C GLY A 174 12.64 8.76 17.16
N VAL A 175 11.63 9.34 17.80
CA VAL A 175 11.10 10.63 17.37
C VAL A 175 11.85 11.79 18.01
N GLY A 176 12.55 12.58 17.20
CA GLY A 176 12.83 13.99 17.51
C GLY A 176 14.19 14.40 18.10
N GLU A 177 15.33 13.81 17.67
CA GLU A 177 16.66 14.27 18.11
C GLU A 177 17.35 15.31 17.20
N THR A 178 16.77 15.66 16.04
CA THR A 178 17.35 16.61 15.08
C THR A 178 16.54 17.89 14.94
N GLU A 179 17.22 19.02 14.68
CA GLU A 179 16.56 20.30 14.42
C GLU A 179 15.70 20.20 13.16
N TYR A 180 14.38 20.34 13.32
CA TYR A 180 13.44 20.25 12.21
C TYR A 180 13.57 21.45 11.27
N ARG A 181 13.89 21.18 10.00
CA ARG A 181 13.85 22.19 8.92
C ARG A 181 12.83 21.78 7.87
N LYS A 182 11.84 22.64 7.63
CA LYS A 182 10.86 22.42 6.56
C LYS A 182 11.50 22.65 5.19
N THR A 183 11.37 21.65 4.32
CA THR A 183 11.64 21.73 2.88
C THR A 183 10.32 21.52 2.14
N VAL A 184 10.14 22.17 0.99
CA VAL A 184 8.92 22.08 0.18
C VAL A 184 9.27 21.63 -1.23
N ARG A 185 8.34 20.96 -1.90
CA ARG A 185 8.53 20.50 -3.28
C ARG A 185 8.87 21.70 -4.17
N PRO A 186 9.98 21.64 -4.94
CA PRO A 186 10.29 22.69 -5.91
C PRO A 186 9.17 22.83 -6.94
N ALA A 187 8.90 24.06 -7.38
CA ALA A 187 8.02 24.26 -8.53
C ALA A 187 8.65 23.64 -9.79
N GLY A 188 7.85 22.93 -10.57
CA GLY A 188 8.31 22.27 -11.79
C GLY A 188 7.17 21.60 -12.54
N GLU A 189 7.39 21.33 -13.81
CA GLU A 189 6.47 20.52 -14.61
C GLU A 189 6.53 19.07 -14.13
N VAL A 190 5.36 18.47 -13.89
CA VAL A 190 5.24 17.05 -13.57
C VAL A 190 4.74 16.34 -14.83
N ARG A 191 5.58 15.48 -15.40
CA ARG A 191 5.19 14.61 -16.52
C ARG A 191 4.72 13.27 -15.97
N ILE A 192 3.51 12.86 -16.33
CA ILE A 192 2.90 11.59 -15.92
C ILE A 192 3.04 10.60 -17.06
N ALA A 193 3.62 9.43 -16.80
CA ALA A 193 3.74 8.36 -17.78
C ALA A 193 2.34 7.93 -18.26
N GLN A 194 2.25 7.47 -19.51
CA GLN A 194 0.98 7.04 -20.09
C GLN A 194 1.12 5.63 -20.68
N ASP A 195 0.35 4.66 -20.19
CA ASP A 195 0.31 3.29 -20.74
C ASP A 195 -0.57 3.18 -22.00
N THR A 196 -0.37 4.02 -23.01
CA THR A 196 -1.22 4.05 -24.21
C THR A 196 -0.75 3.12 -25.33
N GLY A 197 0.46 2.55 -25.21
CA GLY A 197 1.11 1.79 -26.28
C GLY A 197 0.68 0.33 -26.41
N ARG A 198 -0.01 -0.24 -25.42
CA ARG A 198 -0.41 -1.65 -25.41
C ARG A 198 -1.93 -1.82 -25.33
N THR A 199 -2.40 -2.91 -25.94
CA THR A 199 -3.77 -3.39 -25.75
C THR A 199 -3.84 -4.14 -24.42
N PRO A 200 -4.77 -3.80 -23.50
CA PRO A 200 -4.93 -4.54 -22.26
C PRO A 200 -5.20 -6.04 -22.50
N GLY A 201 -4.65 -6.89 -21.65
CA GLY A 201 -4.94 -8.34 -21.63
C GLY A 201 -6.27 -8.71 -20.98
N THR A 202 -7.13 -7.71 -20.74
CA THR A 202 -8.38 -7.84 -20.00
C THR A 202 -9.54 -8.40 -20.82
N PRO A 203 -10.65 -8.83 -20.16
CA PRO A 203 -11.89 -9.13 -20.87
C PRO A 203 -12.29 -7.99 -21.80
N SER A 204 -13.02 -8.32 -22.87
CA SER A 204 -13.49 -7.25 -23.75
C SER A 204 -14.47 -6.35 -22.98
N PHE A 205 -14.38 -5.04 -23.21
CA PHE A 205 -15.35 -4.09 -22.65
C PHE A 205 -16.80 -4.47 -23.02
N ASP A 206 -16.99 -5.02 -24.22
CA ASP A 206 -18.31 -5.36 -24.76
C ASP A 206 -18.85 -6.68 -24.17
N ASP A 207 -18.02 -7.45 -23.46
CA ASP A 207 -18.38 -8.71 -22.80
C ASP A 207 -18.70 -8.54 -21.30
N VAL A 208 -18.58 -7.32 -20.77
CA VAL A 208 -18.85 -7.02 -19.35
C VAL A 208 -20.00 -6.03 -19.19
N SER A 209 -20.73 -6.13 -18.08
CA SER A 209 -21.88 -5.29 -17.76
C SER A 209 -21.80 -4.73 -16.34
N VAL A 210 -22.37 -3.54 -16.15
CA VAL A 210 -22.53 -2.97 -14.80
C VAL A 210 -23.39 -3.92 -13.96
N GLY A 211 -22.88 -4.27 -12.79
CA GLY A 211 -23.52 -5.21 -11.87
C GLY A 211 -22.96 -6.62 -11.90
N ASP A 212 -22.13 -6.96 -12.91
CA ASP A 212 -21.46 -8.27 -12.98
C ASP A 212 -20.63 -8.52 -11.73
N GLU A 213 -20.74 -9.75 -11.21
CA GLU A 213 -20.01 -10.20 -10.03
C GLU A 213 -18.75 -10.96 -10.44
N LEU A 214 -17.65 -10.64 -9.76
CA LEU A 214 -16.41 -11.40 -9.88
C LEU A 214 -16.55 -12.72 -9.10
N PRO A 215 -16.01 -13.84 -9.59
CA PRO A 215 -16.00 -15.10 -8.86
C PRO A 215 -15.39 -14.92 -7.47
N VAL A 216 -16.05 -15.44 -6.43
CA VAL A 216 -15.50 -15.39 -5.06
C VAL A 216 -14.19 -16.16 -5.01
N HIS A 217 -13.20 -15.58 -4.33
CA HIS A 217 -11.89 -16.19 -4.13
C HIS A 217 -11.55 -16.22 -2.64
N HIS A 218 -11.09 -17.38 -2.15
CA HIS A 218 -10.62 -17.55 -0.78
C HIS A 218 -9.11 -17.63 -0.76
N THR A 219 -8.50 -16.80 0.08
CA THR A 219 -7.05 -16.78 0.27
C THR A 219 -6.72 -17.13 1.71
N ARG A 220 -5.88 -18.16 1.89
CA ARG A 220 -5.44 -18.58 3.22
C ARG A 220 -4.17 -17.84 3.63
N LEU A 221 -4.18 -17.34 4.85
CA LEU A 221 -3.02 -16.76 5.52
C LEU A 221 -2.65 -17.59 6.76
N SER A 222 -1.36 -17.74 6.96
CA SER A 222 -0.73 -18.34 8.13
C SER A 222 0.23 -17.34 8.79
N ARG A 223 0.70 -17.65 10.01
CA ARG A 223 1.78 -16.88 10.65
C ARG A 223 3.05 -16.84 9.78
N GLY A 224 3.32 -17.91 9.04
CA GLY A 224 4.46 -17.98 8.13
C GLY A 224 4.37 -16.98 6.98
N ASP A 225 3.16 -16.75 6.45
CA ASP A 225 2.94 -15.74 5.40
C ASP A 225 3.23 -14.33 5.93
N LEU A 226 2.81 -14.03 7.16
CA LEU A 226 3.07 -12.74 7.80
C LEU A 226 4.57 -12.53 8.05
N VAL A 227 5.26 -13.53 8.60
CA VAL A 227 6.72 -13.45 8.81
C VAL A 227 7.47 -13.29 7.49
N ASN A 228 7.07 -14.04 6.44
CA ASN A 228 7.65 -13.90 5.12
C ASN A 228 7.41 -12.49 4.55
N TYR A 229 6.17 -11.98 4.63
CA TYR A 229 5.84 -10.64 4.14
C TYR A 229 6.61 -9.54 4.87
N ALA A 230 6.75 -9.64 6.20
CA ALA A 230 7.54 -8.70 7.00
C ALA A 230 8.97 -8.55 6.46
N GLY A 231 9.65 -9.67 6.19
CA GLY A 231 11.00 -9.66 5.62
C GLY A 231 11.04 -9.15 4.16
N VAL A 232 10.08 -9.57 3.32
CA VAL A 232 10.06 -9.21 1.89
C VAL A 232 9.72 -7.74 1.67
N ALA A 233 8.72 -7.22 2.38
CA ALA A 233 8.25 -5.84 2.26
C ALA A 233 9.05 -4.85 3.14
N GLY A 234 9.83 -5.36 4.11
CA GLY A 234 10.60 -4.55 5.05
C GLY A 234 9.76 -3.98 6.20
N ASP A 235 8.63 -4.60 6.52
CA ASP A 235 7.77 -4.18 7.63
C ASP A 235 8.21 -4.87 8.93
N ALA A 236 8.86 -4.09 9.81
CA ALA A 236 9.38 -4.59 11.07
C ALA A 236 8.36 -4.57 12.22
N ASN A 237 7.10 -4.20 11.99
CA ASN A 237 6.13 -4.02 13.06
C ASN A 237 5.75 -5.36 13.72
N PRO A 238 6.06 -5.56 15.03
CA PRO A 238 5.88 -6.85 15.69
C PRO A 238 4.44 -7.31 15.90
N ILE A 239 3.45 -6.43 15.75
CA ILE A 239 2.03 -6.83 15.88
C ILE A 239 1.61 -7.88 14.84
N HIS A 240 2.42 -8.06 13.79
CA HIS A 240 2.19 -9.00 12.71
C HIS A 240 2.84 -10.37 12.91
N TRP A 241 3.62 -10.58 13.97
CA TRP A 241 4.30 -11.86 14.17
C TRP A 241 4.54 -12.23 15.64
N ASP A 242 4.49 -11.27 16.56
CA ASP A 242 4.54 -11.50 18.00
C ASP A 242 3.16 -11.33 18.65
N GLU A 243 2.60 -12.44 19.14
CA GLU A 243 1.27 -12.47 19.76
C GLU A 243 1.20 -11.70 21.07
N SER A 244 2.27 -11.71 21.87
CA SER A 244 2.29 -11.01 23.15
C SER A 244 2.24 -9.50 22.92
N ILE A 245 3.02 -9.01 21.95
CA ILE A 245 3.02 -7.60 21.57
C ILE A 245 1.70 -7.20 20.90
N ALA A 246 1.12 -8.03 20.03
CA ALA A 246 -0.20 -7.76 19.46
C ALA A 246 -1.26 -7.59 20.57
N LYS A 247 -1.26 -8.47 21.58
CA LYS A 247 -2.15 -8.37 22.75
C LYS A 247 -1.89 -7.13 23.61
N LEU A 248 -0.63 -6.75 23.80
CA LEU A 248 -0.27 -5.50 24.47
C LEU A 248 -0.75 -4.27 23.69
N ALA A 249 -0.84 -4.36 22.36
CA ALA A 249 -1.44 -3.35 21.49
C ALA A 249 -2.98 -3.35 21.50
N GLY A 250 -3.63 -4.19 22.33
CA GLY A 250 -5.08 -4.30 22.42
C GLY A 250 -5.72 -5.15 21.32
N LEU A 251 -4.93 -5.88 20.53
CA LEU A 251 -5.43 -6.81 19.52
C LEU A 251 -5.75 -8.18 20.15
N PRO A 252 -6.75 -8.92 19.63
CA PRO A 252 -7.10 -10.23 20.17
C PRO A 252 -6.01 -11.29 19.94
N ASP A 253 -5.27 -11.15 18.85
CA ASP A 253 -4.15 -12.00 18.43
C ASP A 253 -3.33 -11.24 17.36
N VAL A 254 -2.30 -11.86 16.79
CA VAL A 254 -1.58 -11.36 15.61
C VAL A 254 -2.54 -11.06 14.47
N ILE A 255 -2.31 -9.93 13.79
CA ILE A 255 -3.10 -9.49 12.64
C ILE A 255 -2.26 -9.42 11.38
N ALA A 256 -2.86 -9.66 10.22
CA ALA A 256 -2.19 -9.46 8.94
C ALA A 256 -1.84 -7.98 8.71
N HIS A 257 -0.75 -7.73 7.99
CA HIS A 257 -0.41 -6.40 7.47
C HIS A 257 -1.57 -5.88 6.61
N GLY A 258 -1.97 -4.63 6.79
CA GLY A 258 -2.97 -3.99 5.92
C GLY A 258 -2.54 -4.08 4.46
N MET A 259 -1.28 -3.73 4.19
CA MET A 259 -0.65 -3.85 2.88
C MET A 259 -0.65 -5.27 2.29
N LEU A 260 -0.46 -6.32 3.10
CA LEU A 260 -0.55 -7.70 2.62
C LEU A 260 -1.97 -8.02 2.17
N THR A 261 -2.99 -7.66 2.96
CA THR A 261 -4.38 -7.87 2.55
C THR A 261 -4.73 -7.11 1.27
N MET A 262 -4.17 -5.91 1.07
CA MET A 262 -4.31 -5.15 -0.18
C MET A 262 -3.61 -5.82 -1.35
N GLY A 263 -2.41 -6.38 -1.15
CA GLY A 263 -1.68 -7.15 -2.16
C GLY A 263 -2.45 -8.38 -2.61
N LEU A 264 -3.02 -9.15 -1.68
CA LEU A 264 -3.91 -10.28 -1.99
C LEU A 264 -5.14 -9.81 -2.80
N GLY A 265 -5.72 -8.66 -2.43
CA GLY A 265 -6.85 -8.06 -3.17
C GLY A 265 -6.48 -7.59 -4.59
N ALA A 266 -5.26 -7.10 -4.78
CA ALA A 266 -4.73 -6.78 -6.12
C ALA A 266 -4.49 -8.06 -6.94
N GLY A 267 -4.02 -9.15 -6.32
CA GLY A 267 -3.89 -10.46 -6.95
C GLY A 267 -5.23 -11.09 -7.34
N PHE A 268 -6.25 -10.94 -6.48
CA PHE A 268 -7.63 -11.30 -6.83
C PHE A 268 -8.10 -10.56 -8.09
N ALA A 269 -7.80 -9.27 -8.18
CA ALA A 269 -8.14 -8.44 -9.33
C ALA A 269 -7.37 -8.84 -10.59
N SER A 270 -6.06 -9.07 -10.47
CA SER A 270 -5.20 -9.47 -11.59
C SER A 270 -5.58 -10.85 -12.14
N ALA A 271 -5.96 -11.78 -11.26
CA ALA A 271 -6.44 -13.11 -11.66
C ALA A 271 -7.76 -13.06 -12.43
N TRP A 272 -8.68 -12.17 -12.05
CA TRP A 272 -9.92 -11.97 -12.79
C TRP A 272 -9.70 -11.17 -14.08
N SER A 273 -8.92 -10.10 -14.01
CA SER A 273 -8.71 -9.21 -15.15
C SER A 273 -7.78 -9.86 -16.18
N GLY A 274 -6.89 -10.77 -15.83
CA GLY A 274 -5.88 -11.32 -16.74
C GLY A 274 -4.77 -10.34 -17.13
N ASP A 275 -4.72 -9.17 -16.50
CA ASP A 275 -3.69 -8.15 -16.73
C ASP A 275 -3.59 -7.20 -15.53
N SER A 276 -2.55 -7.39 -14.72
CA SER A 276 -2.23 -6.51 -13.58
C SER A 276 -1.87 -5.09 -14.01
N GLY A 277 -1.35 -4.92 -15.23
CA GLY A 277 -0.97 -3.63 -15.79
C GLY A 277 -2.16 -2.78 -16.22
N ALA A 278 -3.35 -3.37 -16.36
CA ALA A 278 -4.56 -2.67 -16.78
C ALA A 278 -5.30 -1.98 -15.62
N VAL A 279 -4.93 -2.29 -14.37
CA VAL A 279 -5.41 -1.57 -13.20
C VAL A 279 -4.69 -0.24 -13.11
N THR A 280 -5.39 0.87 -13.31
CA THR A 280 -4.79 2.22 -13.28
C THR A 280 -4.88 2.86 -11.90
N ARG A 281 -5.85 2.42 -11.08
CA ARG A 281 -6.02 2.90 -9.71
C ARG A 281 -6.56 1.81 -8.81
N TYR A 282 -6.04 1.72 -7.60
CA TYR A 282 -6.58 0.88 -6.54
C TYR A 282 -6.65 1.69 -5.25
N ALA A 283 -7.83 1.81 -4.66
CA ALA A 283 -8.02 2.54 -3.42
C ALA A 283 -8.69 1.64 -2.41
N VAL A 284 -8.16 1.58 -1.19
CA VAL A 284 -8.68 0.72 -0.13
C VAL A 284 -8.73 1.50 1.17
N ARG A 285 -9.91 1.55 1.78
CA ARG A 285 -10.05 1.88 3.20
C ARG A 285 -10.07 0.59 4.00
N LEU A 286 -9.25 0.49 5.03
CA LEU A 286 -9.29 -0.62 5.97
C LEU A 286 -10.49 -0.48 6.91
N SER A 287 -10.97 -1.62 7.41
CA SER A 287 -12.07 -1.71 8.37
C SER A 287 -11.59 -2.49 9.60
N ALA A 288 -12.03 -3.75 9.78
CA ALA A 288 -11.51 -4.59 10.85
C ALA A 288 -10.17 -5.22 10.43
N PRO A 289 -9.25 -5.48 11.36
CA PRO A 289 -8.04 -6.24 11.04
C PRO A 289 -8.37 -7.71 10.75
N ALA A 290 -7.60 -8.35 9.87
CA ALA A 290 -7.65 -9.79 9.64
C ALA A 290 -6.81 -10.51 10.70
N ILE A 291 -7.46 -11.23 11.61
CA ILE A 291 -6.80 -11.95 12.70
C ILE A 291 -6.24 -13.27 12.18
N VAL A 292 -4.97 -13.55 12.46
CA VAL A 292 -4.28 -14.76 12.00
C VAL A 292 -3.91 -15.61 13.21
N SER A 293 -4.70 -16.64 13.50
CA SER A 293 -4.42 -17.53 14.63
C SER A 293 -3.25 -18.47 14.33
N ALA A 294 -2.53 -18.89 15.37
CA ALA A 294 -1.47 -19.90 15.22
C ALA A 294 -2.01 -21.29 14.88
N ALA A 295 -3.24 -21.62 15.32
CA ALA A 295 -3.84 -22.95 15.16
C ALA A 295 -4.50 -23.14 13.79
N GLU A 296 -5.27 -22.15 13.34
CA GLU A 296 -6.13 -22.29 12.16
C GLU A 296 -5.66 -21.40 10.98
N GLY A 297 -4.87 -20.37 11.28
CA GLY A 297 -4.54 -19.31 10.35
C GLY A 297 -5.69 -18.30 10.23
N CYS A 298 -5.86 -17.79 9.03
CA CYS A 298 -6.89 -16.84 8.63
C CYS A 298 -7.34 -17.19 7.20
N ASP A 299 -8.64 -17.12 6.95
CA ASP A 299 -9.19 -17.16 5.59
C ASP A 299 -9.75 -15.77 5.24
N ILE A 300 -9.40 -15.28 4.06
CA ILE A 300 -9.94 -14.03 3.51
C ILE A 300 -10.74 -14.35 2.25
N GLU A 301 -12.04 -14.07 2.32
CA GLU A 301 -12.96 -14.11 1.19
C GLU A 301 -12.90 -12.77 0.44
N PHE A 302 -12.43 -12.80 -0.81
CA PHE A 302 -12.52 -11.70 -1.76
C PHE A 302 -13.71 -11.90 -2.70
N SER A 303 -14.41 -10.81 -2.97
CA SER A 303 -15.46 -10.73 -3.99
C SER A 303 -15.42 -9.36 -4.65
N GLY A 304 -16.04 -9.24 -5.82
CA GLY A 304 -16.08 -7.97 -6.53
C GLY A 304 -17.33 -7.79 -7.37
N ARG A 305 -17.58 -6.53 -7.76
CA ARG A 305 -18.69 -6.17 -8.63
C ARG A 305 -18.35 -4.99 -9.52
N ILE A 306 -18.67 -5.06 -10.81
CA ILE A 306 -18.54 -3.92 -11.72
C ILE A 306 -19.55 -2.83 -11.32
N LYS A 307 -19.06 -1.69 -10.86
CA LYS A 307 -19.87 -0.55 -10.40
C LYS A 307 -20.27 0.38 -11.55
N SER A 308 -19.35 0.63 -12.48
CA SER A 308 -19.58 1.53 -13.60
C SER A 308 -18.66 1.20 -14.77
N LEU A 309 -19.10 1.52 -15.97
CA LEU A 309 -18.35 1.38 -17.23
C LEU A 309 -18.42 2.70 -17.99
N ASP A 310 -17.31 3.07 -18.63
CA ASP A 310 -17.22 4.22 -19.53
C ASP A 310 -16.86 3.74 -20.95
N PRO A 311 -17.81 3.80 -21.91
CA PRO A 311 -17.56 3.37 -23.28
C PRO A 311 -16.62 4.28 -24.06
N ALA A 312 -16.43 5.55 -23.65
CA ALA A 312 -15.55 6.48 -24.35
C ALA A 312 -14.07 6.12 -24.15
N THR A 313 -13.73 5.66 -22.95
CA THR A 313 -12.36 5.27 -22.58
C THR A 313 -12.17 3.76 -22.49
N ARG A 314 -13.24 2.96 -22.65
CA ARG A 314 -13.28 1.51 -22.41
C ARG A 314 -12.74 1.15 -21.03
N THR A 315 -13.13 1.91 -20.02
CA THR A 315 -12.71 1.69 -18.62
C THR A 315 -13.89 1.34 -17.73
N GLY A 316 -13.61 0.85 -16.52
CA GLY A 316 -14.64 0.68 -15.51
C GLY A 316 -14.09 0.70 -14.09
N VAL A 317 -15.02 0.82 -13.15
CA VAL A 317 -14.72 0.78 -11.72
C VAL A 317 -15.29 -0.52 -11.15
N VAL A 318 -14.46 -1.30 -10.47
CA VAL A 318 -14.83 -2.53 -9.78
C VAL A 318 -14.80 -2.26 -8.27
N LEU A 319 -15.88 -2.57 -7.57
CA LEU A 319 -15.89 -2.61 -6.10
C LEU A 319 -15.24 -3.91 -5.66
N VAL A 320 -14.34 -3.84 -4.67
CA VAL A 320 -13.74 -5.01 -4.03
C VAL A 320 -14.25 -5.09 -2.61
N ALA A 321 -14.69 -6.28 -2.21
CA ALA A 321 -15.01 -6.59 -0.83
C ALA A 321 -14.07 -7.68 -0.33
N ALA A 322 -13.62 -7.53 0.90
CA ALA A 322 -12.82 -8.51 1.59
C ALA A 322 -13.41 -8.76 2.98
N LYS A 323 -13.56 -10.03 3.34
CA LYS A 323 -14.06 -10.45 4.65
C LYS A 323 -13.19 -11.56 5.23
N SER A 324 -13.09 -11.58 6.56
CA SER A 324 -12.47 -12.69 7.29
C SER A 324 -13.32 -12.99 8.51
N ASP A 325 -13.65 -14.27 8.73
CA ASP A 325 -14.51 -14.72 9.82
C ASP A 325 -15.83 -13.91 9.93
N GLY A 326 -16.48 -13.71 8.78
CA GLY A 326 -17.70 -12.90 8.66
C GLY A 326 -17.54 -11.39 8.89
N LYS A 327 -16.35 -10.91 9.26
CA LYS A 327 -16.07 -9.49 9.49
C LYS A 327 -15.50 -8.84 8.23
N LYS A 328 -15.96 -7.62 7.95
CA LYS A 328 -15.49 -6.80 6.85
C LYS A 328 -14.09 -6.24 7.16
N ILE A 329 -13.09 -6.62 6.35
CA ILE A 329 -11.70 -6.14 6.51
C ILE A 329 -11.40 -4.92 5.64
N PHE A 330 -12.07 -4.79 4.48
CA PHE A 330 -12.03 -3.59 3.66
C PHE A 330 -13.32 -2.80 3.80
N GLY A 331 -13.23 -1.51 4.10
CA GLY A 331 -14.28 -0.49 4.04
C GLY A 331 -14.82 -0.27 2.62
N LEU A 332 -14.52 0.89 2.03
CA LEU A 332 -14.70 1.10 0.59
C LEU A 332 -13.39 0.71 -0.10
N ALA A 333 -13.45 -0.20 -1.06
CA ALA A 333 -12.33 -0.50 -1.93
C ALA A 333 -12.77 -0.52 -3.41
N THR A 334 -11.98 0.09 -4.27
CA THR A 334 -12.28 0.24 -5.70
C THR A 334 -11.03 0.04 -6.55
N LEU A 335 -11.20 -0.60 -7.69
CA LEU A 335 -10.22 -0.72 -8.76
C LEU A 335 -10.74 0.00 -10.00
N ASP A 336 -9.90 0.83 -10.61
CA ASP A 336 -10.17 1.40 -11.93
C ASP A 336 -9.37 0.56 -12.94
N VAL A 337 -10.07 0.01 -13.93
CA VAL A 337 -9.54 -1.00 -14.84
C VAL A 337 -9.78 -0.58 -16.29
N ARG A 338 -8.78 -0.77 -17.13
CA ARG A 338 -8.89 -0.67 -18.59
C ARG A 338 -9.32 -2.02 -19.20
N PHE A 339 -10.35 -2.00 -20.02
CA PHE A 339 -10.83 -3.17 -20.76
C PHE A 339 -10.25 -3.20 -22.17
N ARG A 340 -10.17 -4.40 -22.76
CA ARG A 340 -9.81 -4.58 -24.17
C ARG A 340 -10.95 -4.14 -25.07
#